data_AF-Q1L4I6-F1
#
_entry.id   AF-Q1L4I6-F1
#
_cell.length_a   1.000
_cell.length_b   1.000
_cell.length_c   1.000
_cell.angle_alpha   90.00
_cell.angle_beta   90.00
_cell.angle_gamma   90.00
#
_symmetry.space_group_name_H-M   'P 1'
#
loop_
_entity.id
_entity.type
_entity.pdbx_description
1 polymer ?
#
loop_
_entity_poly.entity_id
_entity_poly.type
_entity_poly.pdbx_seq_one_letter_code
_entity_poly.pdbx_strand_id
1 'polypeptide(L)'
;YLLERMNDRYPRKLIQTYSVFPDADSGDVVVQPYNSLLSMKRLTNHADSVIVLDNAALSKICQDRLHIQVASFAHTNQLVSTVMSASTQTLRYPGYMNNDLVGMIASLIPTPRCHFLTTSYTPFTSDKIEQAKAVRKTTVLDVMRRLLQPKNR
;
A
#
# COMPACT_ATOMS: atom_id res chain seq x y z
N TYR A 1 1.15 21.74 -1.66
CA TYR A 1 0.15 22.58 -2.31
C TYR A 1 -1.27 21.99 -2.25
N LEU A 2 -1.59 20.94 -3.01
CA LEU A 2 -2.96 20.40 -3.03
C LEU A 2 -3.44 19.94 -1.65
N LEU A 3 -2.60 19.22 -0.90
CA LEU A 3 -2.92 18.78 0.46
C LEU A 3 -3.23 19.95 1.40
N GLU A 4 -2.46 21.04 1.32
CA GLU A 4 -2.69 22.24 2.14
C GLU A 4 -4.04 22.87 1.79
N ARG A 5 -4.30 23.11 0.49
CA ARG A 5 -5.55 23.72 0.03
C ARG A 5 -6.78 22.87 0.35
N MET A 6 -6.68 21.56 0.25
CA MET A 6 -7.77 20.64 0.57
C MET A 6 -8.06 20.62 2.06
N ASN A 7 -7.01 20.57 2.89
CA ASN A 7 -7.14 20.61 4.34
C ASN A 7 -7.75 21.93 4.82
N ASP A 8 -7.31 23.07 4.27
CA ASP A 8 -7.84 24.39 4.64
C ASP A 8 -9.30 24.58 4.21
N ARG A 9 -9.66 24.10 3.01
CA ARG A 9 -11.02 24.29 2.46
C ARG A 9 -12.03 23.28 3.01
N TYR A 10 -11.59 22.07 3.35
CA TYR A 10 -12.44 20.97 3.79
C TYR A 10 -11.94 20.31 5.09
N PRO A 11 -11.87 21.04 6.21
CA PRO A 11 -11.26 20.56 7.46
C PRO A 11 -12.04 19.42 8.14
N ARG A 12 -13.28 19.13 7.71
CA ARG A 12 -14.12 18.04 8.25
C ARG A 12 -14.08 16.77 7.39
N LYS A 13 -13.26 16.74 6.34
CA LYS A 13 -13.16 15.61 5.42
C LYS A 13 -11.84 14.89 5.65
N LEU A 14 -11.90 13.56 5.64
CA LEU A 14 -10.70 12.73 5.76
C LEU A 14 -9.87 12.79 4.49
N ILE A 15 -8.56 12.94 4.67
CA ILE A 15 -7.57 12.93 3.61
C ILE A 15 -6.70 11.68 3.78
N GLN A 16 -6.98 10.66 2.97
CA GLN A 16 -6.15 9.47 2.85
C GLN A 16 -5.35 9.51 1.54
N THR A 17 -4.07 9.17 1.61
CA THR A 17 -3.18 9.12 0.44
C THR A 17 -2.57 7.74 0.27
N TYR A 18 -2.39 7.32 -0.99
CA TYR A 18 -1.56 6.17 -1.35
C TYR A 18 -0.25 6.73 -1.91
N SER A 19 0.80 6.71 -1.09
CA SER A 19 2.07 7.35 -1.42
C SER A 19 3.10 6.28 -1.78
N VAL A 20 3.60 6.35 -3.02
CA VAL A 20 4.68 5.48 -3.49
C VAL A 20 6.01 6.09 -3.10
N PHE A 21 6.75 5.38 -2.26
CA PHE A 21 8.08 5.75 -1.82
C PHE A 21 9.11 5.25 -2.84
N PRO A 22 10.08 6.08 -3.19
CA PRO A 22 11.06 5.73 -4.19
C PRO A 22 12.12 4.80 -3.61
N ASP A 23 12.77 4.03 -4.47
CA ASP A 23 13.83 3.10 -4.08
C ASP A 23 15.10 3.87 -3.69
N ALA A 24 15.67 3.52 -2.53
CA ALA A 24 16.89 4.13 -2.02
C ALA A 24 18.15 3.65 -2.74
N ASP A 25 18.15 2.41 -3.27
CA ASP A 25 19.36 1.77 -3.81
C ASP A 25 19.50 1.93 -5.33
N SER A 26 18.38 2.07 -6.05
CA SER A 26 18.35 2.18 -7.53
C SER A 26 17.94 3.56 -8.06
N GLY A 27 17.85 4.57 -7.18
CA GLY A 27 17.46 5.92 -7.56
C GLY A 27 18.53 6.63 -8.41
N ASP A 28 18.37 6.63 -9.74
CA ASP A 28 19.21 7.39 -10.67
C ASP A 28 19.13 8.92 -10.47
N VAL A 29 18.20 9.40 -9.63
CA VAL A 29 17.91 10.82 -9.44
C VAL A 29 18.47 11.33 -8.12
N VAL A 30 19.56 12.10 -8.19
CA VAL A 30 20.27 12.66 -7.03
C VAL A 30 19.43 13.61 -6.15
N VAL A 31 18.36 14.20 -6.69
CA VAL A 31 17.46 15.13 -5.96
C VAL A 31 16.31 14.42 -5.22
N GLN A 32 16.24 13.09 -5.33
CA GLN A 32 15.15 12.29 -4.75
C GLN A 32 15.00 12.47 -3.22
N PRO A 33 16.07 12.46 -2.40
CA PRO A 33 15.93 12.65 -0.95
C PRO A 33 15.30 14.00 -0.58
N TYR A 34 15.63 15.06 -1.32
CA TYR A 34 15.09 16.39 -1.11
C TYR A 34 13.57 16.43 -1.37
N ASN A 35 13.14 15.87 -2.51
CA ASN A 35 11.74 15.84 -2.90
C ASN A 35 10.89 14.96 -1.96
N SER A 36 11.43 13.81 -1.55
CA SER A 36 10.77 12.91 -0.59
C SER A 36 10.59 13.57 0.76
N LEU A 37 11.63 14.22 1.31
CA LEU A 37 11.56 14.90 2.59
C LEU A 37 10.56 16.07 2.58
N LEU A 38 10.57 16.87 1.52
CA LEU A 38 9.66 18.00 1.36
C LEU A 38 8.19 17.51 1.28
N SER A 39 7.95 16.43 0.54
CA SER A 39 6.63 15.81 0.42
C SER A 39 6.17 15.18 1.73
N MET A 40 7.08 14.51 2.44
CA MET A 40 6.82 13.86 3.72
C MET A 40 6.34 14.86 4.78
N LYS A 41 6.93 16.06 4.85
CA LYS A 41 6.44 17.14 5.74
C LYS A 41 4.97 17.48 5.49
N ARG A 42 4.53 17.48 4.23
CA ARG A 42 3.14 17.79 3.87
C ARG A 42 2.20 16.63 4.19
N LEU A 43 2.64 15.40 3.94
CA LEU A 43 1.91 14.19 4.32
C LEU A 43 1.74 14.09 5.85
N THR A 44 2.76 14.43 6.62
CA THR A 44 2.68 14.41 8.09
C THR A 44 1.71 15.45 8.64
N ASN A 45 1.63 16.63 8.03
CA ASN A 45 0.87 17.75 8.59
C ASN A 45 -0.56 17.88 8.06
N HIS A 46 -0.85 17.37 6.86
CA HIS A 46 -2.11 17.65 6.14
C HIS A 46 -2.82 16.39 5.62
N ALA A 47 -2.31 15.19 5.88
CA ALA A 47 -3.01 13.94 5.59
C ALA A 47 -3.34 13.22 6.90
N ASP A 48 -4.56 12.68 7.00
CA ASP A 48 -5.01 11.92 8.17
C ASP A 48 -4.49 10.48 8.15
N SER A 49 -4.26 9.92 6.96
CA SER A 49 -3.75 8.56 6.75
C SER A 49 -2.89 8.48 5.49
N VAL A 50 -1.73 7.83 5.62
CA VAL A 50 -0.80 7.63 4.52
C VAL A 50 -0.53 6.14 4.38
N ILE A 51 -1.01 5.56 3.29
CA ILE A 51 -0.65 4.21 2.92
C ILE A 51 0.67 4.25 2.17
N VAL A 52 1.69 3.64 2.76
CA VAL A 52 3.07 3.62 2.24
C VAL A 52 3.23 2.41 1.34
N LEU A 53 3.61 2.67 0.09
CA LEU A 53 3.92 1.66 -0.92
C LEU A 53 5.39 1.82 -1.31
N ASP A 54 6.22 0.81 -1.07
CA ASP A 54 7.65 0.88 -1.39
C ASP A 54 7.94 0.26 -2.77
N ASN A 55 8.51 1.06 -3.68
CA ASN A 55 8.89 0.58 -5.02
C ASN A 55 9.98 -0.50 -5.00
N ALA A 56 10.91 -0.47 -4.04
CA ALA A 56 11.95 -1.47 -3.93
C ALA A 56 11.34 -2.83 -3.55
N ALA A 57 10.45 -2.82 -2.54
CA ALA A 57 9.71 -3.99 -2.10
C ALA A 57 8.80 -4.55 -3.21
N LEU A 58 8.07 -3.68 -3.92
CA LEU A 58 7.22 -4.07 -5.05
C LEU A 58 8.03 -4.72 -6.18
N SER A 59 9.18 -4.15 -6.54
CA SER A 59 10.05 -4.71 -7.58
C SER A 59 10.60 -6.07 -7.17
N LYS A 60 10.98 -6.23 -5.90
CA LYS A 60 11.42 -7.51 -5.34
C LYS A 60 10.31 -8.56 -5.35
N ILE A 61 9.07 -8.18 -5.03
CA ILE A 61 7.92 -9.10 -5.09
C ILE A 61 7.69 -9.57 -6.54
N CYS A 62 7.79 -8.67 -7.53
CA CYS A 62 7.71 -9.04 -8.95
C CYS A 62 8.80 -10.05 -9.35
N GLN A 63 10.03 -9.86 -8.90
CA GLN A 63 11.14 -10.77 -9.20
C GLN A 63 10.97 -12.13 -8.50
N ASP A 64 10.74 -12.12 -7.18
CA ASP A 64 10.71 -13.33 -6.34
C ASP A 64 9.47 -14.19 -6.58
N ARG A 65 8.30 -13.57 -6.82
CA ARG A 65 6.99 -14.28 -6.81
C ARG A 65 6.35 -14.39 -8.18
N LEU A 66 6.60 -13.43 -9.07
CA LEU A 66 6.10 -13.48 -10.45
C LEU A 66 7.16 -14.01 -11.43
N HIS A 67 8.40 -14.23 -10.96
CA HIS A 67 9.53 -14.71 -11.77
C HIS A 67 9.83 -13.82 -12.99
N ILE A 68 9.64 -12.50 -12.82
CA ILE A 68 9.92 -11.50 -13.86
C ILE A 68 11.35 -11.00 -13.66
N GLN A 69 12.22 -11.18 -14.66
CA GLN A 69 13.65 -10.80 -14.56
C GLN A 69 13.85 -9.28 -14.42
N VAL A 70 13.07 -8.47 -15.14
CA VAL A 70 13.12 -7.01 -15.09
C VAL A 70 11.70 -6.48 -14.85
N ALA A 71 11.46 -5.94 -13.65
CA ALA A 71 10.15 -5.40 -13.29
C ALA A 71 9.89 -4.07 -14.02
N SER A 72 8.97 -4.08 -14.97
CA SER A 72 8.42 -2.86 -15.59
C SER A 72 7.42 -2.16 -14.65
N PHE A 73 7.25 -0.84 -14.83
CA PHE A 73 6.20 -0.06 -14.16
C PHE A 73 4.80 -0.63 -14.37
N ALA A 74 4.54 -1.30 -15.50
CA ALA A 74 3.26 -1.97 -15.72
C ALA A 74 2.98 -3.07 -14.67
N HIS A 75 4.01 -3.85 -14.33
CA HIS A 75 3.89 -4.93 -13.35
C HIS A 75 3.76 -4.41 -11.91
N THR A 76 4.53 -3.39 -11.54
CA THR A 76 4.39 -2.78 -10.21
C THR A 76 3.04 -2.09 -10.04
N ASN A 77 2.53 -1.41 -11.07
CA ASN A 77 1.21 -0.79 -11.04
C ASN A 77 0.07 -1.81 -10.95
N GLN A 78 0.21 -3.00 -11.55
CA GLN A 78 -0.76 -4.09 -11.37
C GLN A 78 -0.84 -4.53 -9.90
N LEU A 79 0.30 -4.67 -9.21
CA LEU A 79 0.32 -4.98 -7.79
C LEU A 79 -0.32 -3.87 -6.95
N VAL A 80 0.06 -2.61 -7.19
CA VAL A 80 -0.50 -1.45 -6.49
C VAL A 80 -2.02 -1.38 -6.67
N SER A 81 -2.53 -1.54 -7.89
CA SER A 81 -3.97 -1.50 -8.15
C SER A 81 -4.74 -2.62 -7.44
N THR A 82 -4.15 -3.81 -7.31
CA THR A 82 -4.71 -4.93 -6.56
C THR A 82 -4.77 -4.62 -5.07
N VAL A 83 -3.69 -4.06 -4.50
CA VAL A 83 -3.64 -3.65 -3.08
C VAL A 83 -4.64 -2.54 -2.79
N MET A 84 -4.73 -1.52 -3.65
CA MET A 84 -5.71 -0.45 -3.53
C MET A 84 -7.15 -0.99 -3.58
N SER A 85 -7.42 -1.91 -4.51
CA SER A 85 -8.73 -2.56 -4.64
C SER A 85 -9.08 -3.38 -3.40
N ALA A 86 -8.11 -4.11 -2.83
CA ALA A 86 -8.31 -4.88 -1.61
C ALA A 86 -8.57 -3.97 -0.39
N SER A 87 -7.82 -2.87 -0.26
CA SER A 87 -7.99 -1.93 0.86
C SER A 87 -9.36 -1.24 0.89
N THR A 88 -10.00 -1.07 -0.26
CA THR A 88 -11.33 -0.46 -0.39
C THR A 88 -12.47 -1.48 -0.46
N GLN A 89 -12.17 -2.78 -0.30
CA GLN A 89 -13.16 -3.83 -0.46
C GLN A 89 -14.31 -3.71 0.54
N THR A 90 -14.04 -3.37 1.80
CA THR A 90 -15.06 -3.18 2.84
C THR A 90 -15.94 -1.95 2.61
N LEU A 91 -15.44 -0.97 1.85
CA LEU A 91 -16.21 0.23 1.47
C LEU A 91 -17.10 -0.03 0.25
N ARG A 92 -16.68 -0.94 -0.65
CA ARG A 92 -17.36 -1.23 -1.92
C ARG A 92 -18.41 -2.32 -1.81
N TYR A 93 -18.18 -3.32 -0.95
CA TYR A 93 -19.06 -4.47 -0.77
C TYR A 93 -19.65 -4.47 0.63
N PRO A 94 -20.91 -4.91 0.81
CA PRO A 94 -21.54 -4.92 2.11
C PRO A 94 -20.79 -5.83 3.09
N GLY A 95 -20.19 -5.23 4.11
CA GLY A 95 -19.59 -5.89 5.26
C GLY A 95 -20.30 -5.52 6.56
N TYR A 96 -19.85 -6.07 7.69
CA TYR A 96 -20.40 -5.73 9.01
C TYR A 96 -19.49 -4.79 9.81
N MET A 97 -18.17 -4.85 9.58
CA MET A 97 -17.15 -4.06 10.29
C MET A 97 -16.32 -3.25 9.30
N ASN A 98 -15.93 -2.02 9.70
CA ASN A 98 -15.06 -1.12 8.92
C ASN A 98 -15.59 -0.79 7.51
N ASN A 99 -16.91 -0.61 7.38
CA ASN A 99 -17.56 -0.17 6.13
C ASN A 99 -17.37 1.32 5.83
N ASP A 100 -16.90 2.08 6.81
CA ASP A 100 -16.57 3.50 6.67
C ASP A 100 -15.08 3.72 6.82
N LEU A 101 -14.54 4.63 6.00
CA LEU A 101 -13.13 5.02 6.05
C LEU A 101 -12.75 5.58 7.43
N VAL A 102 -13.66 6.31 8.07
CA VAL A 102 -13.48 6.86 9.42
C VAL A 102 -13.27 5.73 10.43
N GLY A 103 -14.10 4.69 10.39
CA GLY A 103 -14.01 3.56 11.31
C GLY A 103 -12.73 2.76 11.12
N MET A 104 -12.35 2.52 9.85
CA MET A 104 -11.10 1.84 9.53
C MET A 104 -9.89 2.62 10.05
N ILE A 105 -9.81 3.92 9.76
CA ILE A 105 -8.70 4.78 10.19
C ILE A 105 -8.64 4.88 11.72
N ALA A 106 -9.77 5.10 12.38
CA ALA A 106 -9.84 5.20 13.84
C ALA A 106 -9.35 3.93 14.56
N SER A 107 -9.53 2.76 13.94
CA SER A 107 -9.05 1.49 14.51
C SER A 107 -7.54 1.26 14.36
N LEU A 108 -6.90 1.94 13.39
CA LEU A 108 -5.49 1.72 13.04
C LEU A 108 -4.56 2.82 13.54
N ILE A 109 -5.06 4.05 13.68
CA ILE A 109 -4.23 5.23 13.96
C ILE A 109 -4.43 5.66 15.42
N PRO A 110 -3.48 5.37 16.32
CA PRO A 110 -3.60 5.73 17.73
C PRO A 110 -3.29 7.21 17.99
N THR A 111 -2.45 7.83 17.16
CA THR A 111 -2.08 9.25 17.30
C THR A 111 -1.95 9.92 15.92
N PRO A 112 -2.26 11.23 15.78
CA PRO A 112 -2.25 11.91 14.49
C PRO A 112 -0.89 11.95 13.76
N ARG A 113 0.22 11.68 14.46
CA ARG A 113 1.56 11.64 13.86
C ARG A 113 1.98 10.23 13.44
N CYS A 114 1.28 9.20 13.92
CA CYS A 114 1.55 7.80 13.64
C CYS A 114 0.51 7.26 12.66
N HIS A 115 0.46 7.86 11.47
CA HIS A 115 -0.54 7.59 10.44
C HIS A 115 0.02 6.98 9.15
N PHE A 116 1.28 6.53 9.20
CA PHE A 116 1.94 5.82 8.11
C PHE A 116 1.66 4.32 8.24
N LEU A 117 0.83 3.81 7.35
CA LEU A 117 0.41 2.41 7.32
C LEU A 117 1.18 1.65 6.25
N THR A 118 1.84 0.57 6.64
CA THR A 118 2.51 -0.35 5.72
C THR A 118 1.55 -1.44 5.27
N THR A 119 1.49 -1.71 3.97
CA THR A 119 0.61 -2.74 3.41
C THR A 119 1.36 -4.04 3.17
N SER A 120 0.82 -5.14 3.69
CA SER A 120 1.23 -6.50 3.31
C SER A 120 0.08 -7.19 2.58
N TYR A 121 0.36 -7.85 1.46
CA TYR A 121 -0.66 -8.55 0.69
C TYR A 121 -0.27 -10.00 0.41
N THR A 122 -1.26 -10.88 0.41
CA THR A 122 -1.13 -12.25 -0.09
C THR A 122 -2.54 -12.76 -0.40
N PRO A 123 -2.72 -13.57 -1.45
CA PRO A 123 -1.71 -14.15 -2.33
C PRO A 123 -1.32 -13.23 -3.51
N PHE A 124 -0.04 -13.17 -3.85
CA PHE A 124 0.41 -12.72 -5.17
C PHE A 124 0.31 -13.90 -6.14
N THR A 125 -0.63 -13.86 -7.07
CA THR A 125 -0.76 -14.86 -8.15
C THR A 125 -0.21 -14.27 -9.43
N SER A 126 0.55 -15.06 -10.19
CA SER A 126 0.80 -14.76 -11.59
C SER A 126 -0.42 -15.12 -12.44
N ASP A 127 -0.46 -14.67 -13.69
CA ASP A 127 -1.49 -15.00 -14.68
C ASP A 127 -1.62 -16.51 -14.97
N LYS A 128 -0.73 -17.34 -14.41
CA LYS A 128 -0.84 -18.81 -14.39
C LYS A 128 -1.82 -19.28 -13.33
N ILE A 129 -3.07 -18.84 -13.46
CA ILE A 129 -4.19 -19.15 -12.56
C ILE A 129 -4.41 -20.67 -12.41
N GLU A 130 -4.10 -21.46 -13.44
CA GLU A 130 -4.24 -22.93 -13.38
C GLU A 130 -3.19 -23.63 -12.50
N GLN A 131 -1.94 -23.16 -12.49
CA GLN A 131 -0.91 -23.71 -11.60
C GLN A 131 -1.09 -23.23 -10.14
N ALA A 132 -1.70 -22.04 -9.95
CA ALA A 132 -2.00 -21.50 -8.64
C ALA A 132 -3.19 -22.19 -7.94
N LYS A 133 -4.17 -22.70 -8.70
CA LYS A 133 -5.33 -23.46 -8.19
C LYS A 133 -4.95 -24.82 -7.59
N ALA A 134 -3.94 -25.49 -8.14
CA ALA A 134 -3.57 -26.85 -7.72
C ALA A 134 -2.81 -26.91 -6.37
N VAL A 135 -2.21 -25.81 -5.91
CA VAL A 135 -1.21 -25.83 -4.81
C VAL A 135 -1.77 -25.46 -3.43
N ARG A 136 -3.02 -25.00 -3.28
CA ARG A 136 -3.44 -24.39 -2.01
C ARG A 136 -4.77 -24.90 -1.45
N LYS A 137 -4.73 -26.05 -0.78
CA LYS A 137 -5.48 -26.27 0.47
C LYS A 137 -4.89 -25.36 1.57
N THR A 138 -4.80 -24.05 1.36
CA THR A 138 -4.28 -23.15 2.40
C THR A 138 -5.39 -22.80 3.36
N THR A 139 -5.14 -23.08 4.63
CA THR A 139 -6.02 -22.64 5.71
C THR A 139 -5.85 -21.14 5.93
N VAL A 140 -6.84 -20.50 6.56
CA VAL A 140 -6.76 -19.08 6.96
C VAL A 140 -5.52 -18.82 7.81
N LEU A 141 -5.15 -19.79 8.66
CA LEU A 141 -3.96 -19.73 9.51
C LEU A 141 -2.67 -19.60 8.68
N ASP A 142 -2.56 -20.31 7.57
CA ASP A 142 -1.38 -20.26 6.69
C ASP A 142 -1.28 -18.91 5.98
N VAL A 143 -2.41 -18.31 5.62
CA VAL A 143 -2.47 -16.96 5.03
C VAL A 143 -2.02 -15.92 6.05
N MET A 144 -2.56 -15.98 7.28
CA MET A 144 -2.19 -15.05 8.36
C MET A 144 -0.70 -15.12 8.71
N ARG A 145 -0.15 -16.33 8.83
CA ARG A 145 1.29 -16.52 9.08
C ARG A 145 2.16 -15.92 7.98
N ARG A 146 1.72 -16.01 6.72
CA ARG A 146 2.45 -15.43 5.58
C ARG A 146 2.43 -13.90 5.61
N LEU A 147 1.33 -13.27 6.00
CA LEU A 147 1.26 -11.79 6.07
C LEU A 147 2.29 -11.20 7.07
N LEU A 148 2.61 -11.94 8.13
CA LEU A 148 3.61 -11.53 9.12
C LEU A 148 5.06 -11.74 8.66
N GLN A 149 5.29 -12.48 7.58
CA GLN A 149 6.64 -12.69 7.06
C GLN A 149 7.15 -11.39 6.41
N PRO A 150 8.40 -10.99 6.68
CA PRO A 150 8.98 -9.75 6.14
C PRO A 150 9.09 -9.77 4.61
N LYS A 151 9.00 -10.95 3.98
CA LYS A 151 9.00 -11.11 2.51
C LYS A 151 7.73 -10.62 1.82
N ASN A 152 6.64 -10.39 2.56
CA ASN A 152 5.37 -9.89 2.01
C ASN A 152 5.04 -8.47 2.52
N ARG A 153 6.02 -7.80 3.13
CA ARG A 153 5.97 -6.39 3.51
C ARG A 153 6.66 -5.54 2.45
#